data_AF-H5X3T1-F1
#
_entry.id   AF-H5X3T1-F1
#
_cell.length_a   1.000
_cell.length_b   1.000
_cell.length_c   1.000
_cell.angle_alpha   90.00
_cell.angle_beta   90.00
_cell.angle_gamma   90.00
#
_symmetry.space_group_name_H-M   'P 1'
#
loop_
_entity.id
_entity.type
_entity.pdbx_description
1 polymer ?
#
loop_
_entity_poly.entity_id
_entity_poly.type
_entity_poly.pdbx_seq_one_letter_code
_entity_poly.pdbx_strand_id
1 'polypeptide(L)'
;MSLYVQYSAVLHVPHYQVMSWPCEDAPPEPLSRQLHREWWRAERELARYLASVGEAGRARGAGGFLFTHKPVFLPRCGDCADLPEGNPEVYSDWWQMRAALADYPGWVATGDLTVFCPHHRPSWEY
;
A
#
# COMPACT_ATOMS: atom_id res chain seq x y z
N MET A 1 13.85 -22.60 -25.21
CA MET A 1 13.22 -21.27 -25.09
C MET A 1 12.96 -21.01 -23.62
N SER A 2 13.60 -20.00 -23.04
CA SER A 2 13.26 -19.55 -21.68
C SER A 2 12.01 -18.69 -21.78
N LEU A 3 10.99 -18.98 -20.98
CA LEU A 3 9.84 -18.09 -20.84
C LEU A 3 10.29 -16.90 -20.01
N TYR A 4 10.37 -15.72 -20.63
CA TYR A 4 10.56 -14.47 -19.90
C TYR A 4 9.28 -14.22 -19.09
N VAL A 5 9.36 -14.34 -17.77
CA VAL A 5 8.26 -14.02 -16.86
C VAL A 5 8.43 -12.55 -16.45
N GLN A 6 7.43 -11.72 -16.74
CA GLN A 6 7.36 -10.35 -16.23
C GLN A 6 6.49 -10.30 -14.98
N TYR A 7 6.99 -9.67 -13.93
CA TYR A 7 6.32 -9.52 -12.65
C TYR A 7 5.69 -8.15 -12.55
N SER A 8 4.36 -8.08 -12.59
CA SER A 8 3.67 -6.78 -12.51
C SER A 8 3.88 -6.10 -11.15
N ALA A 9 4.14 -4.80 -11.15
CA ALA A 9 4.07 -3.97 -9.94
C ALA A 9 2.61 -3.71 -9.50
N VAL A 10 1.64 -4.02 -10.36
CA VAL A 10 0.21 -3.85 -10.12
C VAL A 10 -0.39 -5.19 -9.68
N LEU A 11 -1.06 -5.20 -8.54
CA LEU A 11 -1.83 -6.35 -8.09
C LEU A 11 -3.32 -6.07 -8.16
N HIS A 12 -4.03 -6.88 -8.95
CA HIS A 12 -5.49 -6.85 -9.08
C HIS A 12 -6.17 -7.74 -8.03
N VAL A 13 -5.68 -7.71 -6.80
CA VAL A 13 -6.28 -8.39 -5.64
C VAL A 13 -6.66 -7.37 -4.57
N PRO A 14 -7.80 -7.56 -3.88
CA PRO A 14 -8.23 -6.61 -2.87
C PRO A 14 -7.25 -6.56 -1.70
N HIS A 15 -6.96 -5.35 -1.23
CA HIS A 15 -6.37 -5.09 0.07
C HIS A 15 -7.26 -4.13 0.85
N TYR A 16 -7.08 -4.11 2.17
CA TYR A 16 -7.99 -3.44 3.08
C TYR A 16 -7.23 -2.43 3.94
N GLN A 17 -7.72 -1.20 3.97
CA GLN A 17 -7.22 -0.15 4.85
C GLN A 17 -8.23 0.13 5.94
N VAL A 18 -7.75 0.26 7.18
CA VAL A 18 -8.59 0.70 8.29
C VAL A 18 -8.64 2.21 8.26
N MET A 19 -9.84 2.75 8.12
CA MET A 19 -10.09 4.19 8.16
C MET A 19 -10.68 4.54 9.52
N SER A 20 -10.14 5.57 10.14
CA SER A 20 -10.66 6.19 11.36
C SER A 20 -11.52 7.39 11.00
N TRP A 21 -12.55 7.60 11.79
CA TRP A 21 -13.45 8.74 11.73
C TRP A 21 -13.36 9.41 13.10
N PRO A 22 -12.50 10.43 13.28
CA PRO A 22 -12.17 10.93 14.62
C PRO A 22 -13.31 11.70 15.29
N CYS A 23 -14.17 12.36 14.51
CA CYS A 23 -15.45 12.94 14.92
C CYS A 23 -16.32 13.22 13.68
N GLU A 24 -17.61 13.50 13.88
CA GLU A 24 -18.59 13.68 12.80
C GLU A 24 -18.16 14.69 11.71
N ASP A 25 -17.50 15.78 12.11
CA ASP A 25 -17.12 16.87 11.20
C ASP A 25 -15.72 16.73 10.56
N ALA A 26 -14.96 15.69 10.93
CA ALA A 26 -13.61 15.48 10.41
C ALA A 26 -13.60 14.45 9.26
N PRO A 27 -12.79 14.67 8.20
CA PRO A 27 -12.66 13.69 7.14
C PRO A 27 -12.06 12.38 7.69
N PRO A 28 -12.43 11.23 7.12
CA PRO A 28 -11.80 9.97 7.49
C PRO A 28 -10.32 9.94 7.16
N GLU A 29 -9.53 9.41 8.08
CA GLU A 29 -8.07 9.29 7.93
C GLU A 29 -7.62 7.83 8.10
N PRO A 30 -6.61 7.37 7.33
CA PRO A 30 -6.04 6.04 7.54
C PRO A 30 -5.51 5.88 8.97
N LEU A 31 -5.96 4.84 9.67
CA LEU A 31 -5.47 4.52 11.00
C LEU A 31 -4.01 4.06 10.96
N SER A 32 -3.65 3.30 9.92
CA SER A 32 -2.29 2.90 9.61
C SER A 32 -2.01 3.08 8.12
N ARG A 33 -0.73 3.27 7.78
CA ARG A 33 -0.27 3.31 6.38
C ARG A 33 -0.28 1.92 5.74
N GLN A 34 -0.32 0.86 6.54
CA GLN A 34 -0.24 -0.52 6.07
C GLN A 34 -1.58 -0.97 5.47
N LEU A 35 -1.53 -1.50 4.26
CA LEU A 35 -2.64 -2.22 3.65
C LEU A 35 -2.62 -3.69 4.07
N HIS A 36 -3.76 -4.20 4.52
CA HIS A 36 -3.92 -5.62 4.87
C HIS A 36 -4.31 -6.42 3.65
N ARG A 37 -3.61 -7.52 3.39
CA ARG A 37 -4.00 -8.47 2.36
C ARG A 37 -5.24 -9.26 2.76
N GLU A 38 -5.33 -9.65 4.04
CA GLU A 38 -6.46 -10.45 4.53
C GLU A 38 -7.48 -9.61 5.30
N TRP A 39 -8.76 -9.76 4.97
CA TRP A 39 -9.89 -9.05 5.58
C TRP A 39 -9.90 -9.14 7.11
N TRP A 40 -9.74 -10.36 7.64
CA TRP A 40 -9.78 -10.62 9.08
C TRP A 40 -8.68 -9.89 9.87
N ARG A 41 -7.53 -9.57 9.23
CA ARG A 41 -6.48 -8.76 9.88
C ARG A 41 -6.94 -7.31 10.03
N ALA A 42 -7.54 -6.76 8.99
CA ALA A 42 -8.09 -5.41 9.00
C ALA A 42 -9.26 -5.28 9.99
N GLU A 43 -10.18 -6.25 10.04
CA GLU A 43 -11.24 -6.30 11.05
C GLU A 43 -10.69 -6.30 12.47
N ARG A 44 -9.65 -7.09 12.73
CA ARG A 44 -9.03 -7.17 14.05
C ARG A 44 -8.35 -5.86 14.45
N GLU A 45 -7.76 -5.12 13.51
CA GLU A 45 -7.23 -3.79 13.77
C GLU A 45 -8.36 -2.79 14.04
N LEU A 46 -9.41 -2.79 13.21
CA LEU A 46 -10.59 -1.95 13.41
C LEU A 46 -11.25 -2.20 14.78
N ALA A 47 -11.40 -3.47 15.18
CA ALA A 47 -11.95 -3.83 16.48
C ALA A 47 -11.11 -3.29 17.65
N ARG A 48 -9.77 -3.34 17.55
CA ARG A 48 -8.88 -2.75 18.56
C ARG A 48 -9.04 -1.23 18.62
N TYR A 49 -9.12 -0.58 17.47
CA TYR A 49 -9.35 0.85 17.40
C TYR A 49 -10.69 1.25 18.02
N LEU A 50 -11.79 0.61 17.63
CA LEU A 50 -13.13 0.88 18.19
C LEU A 50 -13.21 0.62 19.70
N ALA A 51 -12.45 -0.35 20.22
CA ALA A 51 -12.31 -0.56 21.66
C ALA A 51 -11.55 0.60 22.32
N SER A 52 -10.49 1.12 21.70
CA SER A 52 -9.70 2.24 22.23
C SER A 52 -10.45 3.58 22.26
N VAL A 53 -11.36 3.81 21.32
CA VAL A 53 -12.21 5.02 21.25
C VAL A 53 -13.16 5.13 22.46
N GLY A 54 -13.61 3.98 22.99
CA GLY A 54 -14.51 3.93 24.15
C GLY A 54 -15.89 4.56 23.90
N GLU A 55 -16.71 4.65 24.95
CA GLU A 55 -18.07 5.21 24.85
C GLU A 55 -18.08 6.72 24.60
N ALA A 56 -17.21 7.47 25.29
CA ALA A 56 -17.13 8.92 25.15
C ALA A 56 -16.64 9.38 23.76
N GLY A 57 -15.79 8.59 23.10
CA GLY A 57 -15.43 8.85 21.71
C GLY A 57 -16.61 8.60 20.77
N ARG A 58 -17.29 7.45 20.91
CA ARG A 58 -18.47 7.11 20.09
C ARG A 58 -19.60 8.12 20.23
N ALA A 59 -19.85 8.64 21.44
CA ALA A 59 -20.84 9.69 21.67
C ALA A 59 -20.54 11.01 20.93
N ARG A 60 -19.28 11.22 20.53
CA ARG A 60 -18.82 12.37 19.71
C ARG A 60 -18.74 12.05 18.22
N GLY A 61 -19.35 10.95 17.80
CA GLY A 61 -19.34 10.49 16.40
C GLY A 61 -18.03 9.82 15.98
N ALA A 62 -17.13 9.48 16.92
CA ALA A 62 -15.90 8.78 16.57
C ALA A 62 -16.18 7.31 16.20
N GLY A 63 -15.59 6.84 15.12
CA GLY A 63 -15.82 5.50 14.58
C GLY A 63 -14.75 5.11 13.57
N GLY A 64 -14.97 4.00 12.86
CA GLY A 64 -14.05 3.54 11.83
C GLY A 64 -14.71 2.52 10.91
N PHE A 65 -14.11 2.33 9.75
CA PHE A 65 -14.60 1.40 8.74
C PHE A 65 -13.44 0.81 7.93
N LEU A 66 -13.72 -0.25 7.18
CA LEU A 66 -12.76 -0.86 6.28
C LEU A 66 -12.97 -0.33 4.86
N PHE A 67 -11.93 0.20 4.25
CA PHE A 67 -11.92 0.60 2.86
C PHE A 67 -11.17 -0.44 2.02
N THR A 68 -11.70 -0.79 0.86
CA THR A 68 -11.08 -1.78 -0.04
C THR A 68 -10.37 -1.08 -1.19
N HIS A 69 -9.09 -1.38 -1.36
CA HIS A 69 -8.27 -0.91 -2.48
C HIS A 69 -8.08 -2.02 -3.51
N LYS A 70 -8.35 -1.70 -4.78
CA LYS A 70 -8.08 -2.56 -5.94
C LYS A 70 -8.07 -1.70 -7.22
N PRO A 71 -6.95 -1.61 -7.97
CA PRO A 71 -5.69 -2.31 -7.75
C PRO A 71 -4.89 -1.74 -6.56
N VAL A 72 -3.79 -2.43 -6.23
CA VAL A 72 -2.73 -1.92 -5.35
C VAL A 72 -1.36 -2.07 -6.02
N PHE A 73 -0.36 -1.37 -5.49
CA PHE A 73 0.95 -1.23 -6.12
C PHE A 73 2.06 -1.69 -5.17
N LEU A 74 2.99 -2.48 -5.70
CA LEU A 74 4.17 -2.95 -4.98
C LEU A 74 5.43 -2.40 -5.66
N PRO A 75 6.48 -2.07 -4.89
CA PRO A 75 7.78 -1.67 -5.43
C PRO A 75 8.55 -2.88 -5.98
N ARG A 76 7.91 -3.74 -6.76
CA ARG A 76 8.46 -5.03 -7.20
C ARG A 76 9.06 -4.93 -8.59
N CYS A 77 10.33 -5.34 -8.72
CA CYS A 77 11.02 -5.35 -10.00
C CYS A 77 10.29 -6.21 -11.04
N GLY A 78 10.09 -5.63 -12.24
CA GLY A 78 9.45 -6.28 -13.39
C GLY A 78 10.16 -7.54 -13.87
N ASP A 79 11.50 -7.57 -13.77
CA ASP A 79 12.30 -8.65 -14.33
C ASP A 79 12.61 -9.78 -13.33
N CYS A 80 12.99 -9.46 -12.09
CA CYS A 80 13.40 -10.45 -11.10
C CYS A 80 12.45 -10.63 -9.90
N ALA A 81 11.36 -9.86 -9.82
CA ALA A 81 10.44 -9.85 -8.68
C ALA A 81 11.03 -9.38 -7.33
N ASP A 82 12.26 -8.87 -7.31
CA ASP A 82 12.88 -8.35 -6.09
C ASP A 82 12.10 -7.16 -5.52
N LEU A 83 12.27 -6.94 -4.22
CA LEU A 83 11.74 -5.79 -3.47
C LEU A 83 12.92 -4.98 -2.89
N PRO A 84 12.76 -3.67 -2.67
CA PRO A 84 13.73 -2.87 -1.96
C PRO A 84 13.92 -3.41 -0.53
N GLU A 85 15.16 -3.44 -0.06
CA GLU A 85 15.48 -3.95 1.27
C GLU A 85 14.75 -3.14 2.35
N GLY A 86 14.01 -3.82 3.22
CA GLY A 86 13.23 -3.16 4.27
C GLY A 86 11.90 -2.54 3.81
N ASN A 87 11.49 -2.68 2.53
CA ASN A 87 10.19 -2.22 2.05
C ASN A 87 9.27 -3.35 1.56
N PRO A 88 8.53 -4.02 2.46
CA PRO A 88 7.48 -4.96 2.08
C PRO A 88 6.13 -4.27 1.83
N GLU A 89 6.06 -2.93 1.77
CA GLU A 89 4.79 -2.21 1.76
C GLU A 89 4.04 -2.31 0.43
N VAL A 90 2.72 -2.30 0.57
CA VAL A 90 1.75 -2.29 -0.53
C VAL A 90 1.03 -0.95 -0.48
N TYR A 91 0.95 -0.27 -1.61
CA TYR A 91 0.41 1.09 -1.71
C TYR A 91 -0.93 1.09 -2.43
N SER A 92 -1.85 1.95 -2.01
CA SER A 92 -3.15 2.15 -2.66
C SER A 92 -3.06 3.00 -3.93
N ASP A 93 -1.98 3.77 -4.06
CA ASP A 93 -1.76 4.72 -5.15
C ASP A 93 -0.36 4.56 -5.75
N TRP A 94 -0.28 4.68 -7.08
CA TRP A 94 0.98 4.52 -7.81
C TRP A 94 1.97 5.62 -7.48
N TRP A 95 1.51 6.87 -7.34
CA TRP A 95 2.38 8.01 -7.07
C TRP A 95 2.96 7.94 -5.67
N GLN A 96 2.18 7.48 -4.69
CA GLN A 96 2.68 7.19 -3.35
C GLN A 96 3.78 6.13 -3.36
N MET A 97 3.58 5.02 -4.09
CA MET A 97 4.62 3.98 -4.23
C MET A 97 5.88 4.55 -4.89
N ARG A 98 5.72 5.28 -6.00
CA ARG A 98 6.83 5.90 -6.72
C ARG A 98 7.59 6.91 -5.84
N ALA A 99 6.88 7.70 -5.04
CA ALA A 99 7.49 8.63 -4.10
C ALA A 99 8.29 7.89 -3.02
N ALA A 100 7.74 6.83 -2.44
CA ALA A 100 8.46 5.99 -1.47
C ALA A 100 9.68 5.30 -2.10
N LEU A 101 9.59 4.91 -3.37
CA LEU A 101 10.69 4.27 -4.09
C LEU A 101 11.91 5.20 -4.26
N ALA A 102 11.70 6.52 -4.25
CA ALA A 102 12.79 7.50 -4.35
C ALA A 102 13.79 7.42 -3.19
N ASP A 103 13.39 6.85 -2.05
CA ASP A 103 14.27 6.62 -0.89
C ASP A 103 15.19 5.40 -1.08
N TYR A 104 15.07 4.65 -2.18
CA TYR A 104 15.84 3.43 -2.46
C TYR A 104 16.78 3.64 -3.66
N PRO A 105 18.08 3.93 -3.43
CA PRO A 105 19.01 4.25 -4.50
C PRO A 105 19.07 3.19 -5.61
N GLY A 106 18.96 3.64 -6.86
CA GLY A 106 19.03 2.80 -8.06
C GLY A 106 17.73 2.09 -8.42
N TRP A 107 16.69 2.17 -7.58
CA TRP A 107 15.35 1.74 -7.94
C TRP A 107 14.63 2.82 -8.76
N VAL A 108 13.84 2.38 -9.74
CA VAL A 108 13.15 3.27 -10.68
C VAL A 108 11.74 2.78 -10.92
N ALA A 109 10.78 3.71 -11.01
CA ALA A 109 9.41 3.45 -11.43
C ALA A 109 9.07 4.31 -12.66
N THR A 110 8.46 3.70 -13.67
CA THR A 110 8.12 4.37 -14.95
C THR A 110 6.68 4.86 -15.00
N GLY A 111 6.32 5.62 -16.04
CA GLY A 111 4.93 6.03 -16.28
C GLY A 111 4.00 4.83 -16.59
N ASP A 112 4.55 3.75 -17.13
CA ASP A 112 3.80 2.56 -17.54
C ASP A 112 3.65 1.53 -16.41
N LEU A 113 3.65 2.00 -15.16
CA LEU A 113 3.45 1.18 -13.96
C LEU A 113 4.46 0.02 -13.82
N THR A 114 5.70 0.23 -14.28
CA THR A 114 6.78 -0.76 -14.17
C THR A 114 7.84 -0.28 -13.17
N VAL A 115 8.37 -1.21 -12.38
CA VAL A 115 9.47 -0.93 -11.43
C VAL A 115 10.70 -1.73 -11.84
N PHE A 116 11.88 -1.12 -11.72
CA PHE A 116 13.17 -1.74 -11.98
C PHE A 116 14.05 -1.66 -10.73
N CYS A 117 14.71 -2.76 -10.38
CA CYS A 117 15.75 -2.76 -9.36
C CYS A 117 17.10 -2.28 -9.94
N PRO A 118 18.10 -1.99 -9.09
CA PRO A 118 19.41 -1.51 -9.53
C PRO A 118 20.11 -2.42 -10.54
N HIS A 119 19.84 -3.73 -10.51
CA HIS A 119 20.44 -4.72 -11.41
C HIS A 119 19.79 -4.77 -12.81
N HIS A 120 18.53 -4.35 -12.91
CA HIS A 120 17.75 -4.40 -14.15
C HIS A 120 17.38 -2.99 -14.63
N ARG A 121 18.10 -1.96 -14.16
CA ARG A 121 17.79 -0.57 -14.50
C ARG A 121 17.94 -0.36 -16.01
N PRO A 122 16.97 0.32 -16.67
CA PRO A 122 17.07 0.57 -18.09
C PRO A 122 18.25 1.50 -18.42
N SER A 123 18.87 1.29 -19.58
CA SER A 123 20.06 2.06 -20.01
C SER A 123 19.77 3.51 -20.41
N TRP A 124 18.52 3.95 -20.43
CA TRP A 124 18.10 5.31 -20.82
C TRP A 124 17.93 6.27 -19.63
N GLU A 125 18.28 5.83 -18.43
CA GLU A 125 18.14 6.57 -17.16
C GLU A 125 19.46 7.24 -16.68
N TYR A 126 20.40 7.50 -17.59
CA TYR A 126 21.65 8.22 -17.32
C TYR A 126 21.55 9.72 -17.57
#